data_AF-A0A2V9LS97-F1
#
_entry.id   AF-A0A2V9LS97-F1
#
_cell.length_a   1.000
_cell.length_b   1.000
_cell.length_c   1.000
_cell.angle_alpha   90.00
_cell.angle_beta   90.00
_cell.angle_gamma   90.00
#
_symmetry.space_group_name_H-M   'P 1'
#
loop_
_entity.id
_entity.type
_entity.pdbx_description
1 polymer ?
#
loop_
_entity_poly.entity_id
_entity_poly.type
_entity_poly.pdbx_seq_one_letter_code
_entity_poly.pdbx_strand_id
1 'polypeptide(L)'
;MGSRVPPRAVEEPGVPTDPVEYALFRYVGLRHGDNAAHPFDWDRFYSFVVLAHARRKGWDASDVKARMVRYGLPEGKASEMAKIYWHCRCALWVRSRRTDRIGYAHWMRREGFRVT
;
A
#
# COMPACT_ATOMS: atom_id res chain seq x y z
N MET A 1 -0.44 -43.22 22.65
CA MET A 1 0.59 -42.22 22.30
C MET A 1 -0.03 -41.22 21.32
N GLY A 2 -0.47 -40.06 21.82
CA GLY A 2 -1.10 -39.03 20.98
C GLY A 2 -0.03 -38.18 20.31
N SER A 3 0.06 -38.26 18.98
CA SER A 3 0.98 -37.45 18.18
C SER A 3 0.51 -35.99 18.22
N ARG A 4 1.22 -35.14 18.99
CA ARG A 4 1.04 -33.68 18.93
C ARG A 4 1.60 -33.18 17.61
N VAL A 5 0.73 -32.89 16.64
CA VAL A 5 1.08 -32.09 15.47
C VAL A 5 1.52 -30.71 15.98
N PRO A 6 2.76 -30.26 15.70
CA PRO A 6 3.19 -28.93 16.13
C PRO A 6 2.33 -27.88 15.40
N PRO A 7 1.96 -26.77 16.07
CA PRO A 7 1.25 -25.69 15.41
C PRO A 7 2.10 -25.21 14.23
N ARG A 8 1.50 -25.09 13.04
CA ARG A 8 2.15 -24.49 11.86
C ARG A 8 2.71 -23.14 12.29
N ALA A 9 4.04 -23.00 12.23
CA ALA A 9 4.68 -21.71 12.36
C ALA A 9 4.04 -20.80 11.32
N VAL A 10 3.28 -19.81 11.78
CA VAL A 10 2.81 -18.73 10.93
C VAL A 10 4.10 -17.99 10.60
N GLU A 11 4.63 -18.19 9.39
CA GLU A 11 5.80 -17.43 8.94
C GLU A 11 5.46 -15.96 9.11
N GLU A 12 6.08 -15.30 10.08
CA GLU A 12 5.93 -13.86 10.22
C GLU A 12 6.42 -13.24 8.91
N PRO A 13 5.61 -12.40 8.25
CA PRO A 13 6.03 -11.81 6.99
C PRO A 13 7.29 -10.99 7.26
N GLY A 14 8.42 -11.48 6.73
CA GLY A 14 9.70 -10.79 6.85
C GLY A 14 9.60 -9.34 6.36
N VAL A 15 10.41 -8.47 6.95
CA VAL A 15 10.41 -7.03 6.63
C VAL A 15 10.66 -6.82 5.13
N PRO A 16 9.76 -6.14 4.39
CA PRO A 16 9.91 -5.97 2.96
C PRO A 16 11.13 -5.11 2.60
N THR A 17 11.83 -5.46 1.51
CA THR A 17 12.97 -4.70 0.98
C THR A 17 12.59 -3.66 -0.07
N ASP A 18 11.47 -3.85 -0.77
CA ASP A 18 10.95 -2.85 -1.71
C ASP A 18 10.53 -1.58 -0.95
N PRO A 19 11.00 -0.38 -1.33
CA PRO A 19 10.71 0.85 -0.57
C PRO A 19 9.23 1.21 -0.47
N VAL A 20 8.43 0.90 -1.51
CA VAL A 20 6.98 1.18 -1.50
C VAL A 20 6.27 0.20 -0.58
N GLU A 21 6.66 -1.07 -0.63
CA GLU A 21 6.15 -2.12 0.24
C GLU A 21 6.54 -1.89 1.71
N TYR A 22 7.78 -1.49 1.97
CA TYR A 22 8.26 -1.12 3.29
C TYR A 22 7.51 0.09 3.86
N ALA A 23 7.22 1.11 3.04
CA ALA A 23 6.42 2.26 3.48
C ALA A 23 4.98 1.85 3.87
N LEU A 24 4.37 0.95 3.09
CA LEU A 24 3.06 0.39 3.42
C LEU A 24 3.12 -0.46 4.71
N PHE A 25 4.12 -1.33 4.83
CA PHE A 25 4.36 -2.14 6.01
C PHE A 25 4.55 -1.27 7.25
N ARG A 26 5.35 -0.20 7.18
CA ARG A 26 5.53 0.77 8.28
C ARG A 26 4.23 1.47 8.66
N TYR A 27 3.43 1.87 7.68
CA TYR A 27 2.13 2.48 7.95
C TYR A 27 1.20 1.51 8.70
N VAL A 28 1.14 0.24 8.29
CA VAL A 28 0.28 -0.76 8.93
C VAL A 28 0.83 -1.21 10.28
N GLY A 29 2.12 -1.52 10.36
CA GLY A 29 2.78 -2.05 11.56
C GLY A 29 2.90 -1.03 12.70
N LEU A 30 2.72 0.26 12.43
CA LEU A 30 2.68 1.30 13.46
C LEU A 30 1.25 1.60 13.95
N ARG A 31 0.22 0.92 13.46
CA ARG A 31 -1.13 1.13 13.94
C ARG A 31 -1.36 0.57 15.34
N HIS A 32 -1.65 1.49 16.24
CA HIS A 32 -2.33 1.28 17.52
C HIS A 32 -3.84 1.03 17.28
N GLY A 33 -4.23 -0.18 16.87
CA GLY A 33 -5.64 -0.62 16.83
C GLY A 33 -6.59 0.19 15.92
N ASP A 34 -7.91 0.09 16.20
CA ASP A 34 -9.00 0.64 15.37
C ASP A 34 -9.02 2.18 15.25
N ASN A 35 -8.21 2.89 16.05
CA ASN A 35 -8.18 4.35 16.14
C ASN A 35 -7.09 4.98 15.26
N ALA A 36 -7.07 4.63 13.99
CA ALA A 36 -6.21 5.29 12.99
C ALA A 36 -6.70 6.70 12.65
N ALA A 37 -6.71 7.56 13.65
CA ALA A 37 -7.16 8.95 13.59
C ALA A 37 -6.03 9.93 13.97
N HIS A 38 -4.84 9.44 14.33
CA HIS A 38 -3.73 10.32 14.67
C HIS A 38 -3.19 11.02 13.41
N PRO A 39 -2.97 12.36 13.43
CA PRO A 39 -2.44 13.10 12.28
C PRO A 39 -1.14 12.52 11.68
N PHE A 40 -0.22 12.02 12.52
CA PHE A 40 1.00 11.35 12.06
C PHE A 40 0.76 10.05 11.26
N ASP A 41 -0.36 9.36 11.48
CA ASP A 41 -0.68 8.15 10.71
C ASP A 41 -1.13 8.50 9.30
N TRP A 42 -1.85 9.62 9.16
CA TRP A 42 -2.23 10.19 7.88
C TRP A 42 -1.01 10.68 7.09
N ASP A 43 -0.06 11.35 7.74
CA ASP A 43 1.17 11.80 7.09
C ASP A 43 1.99 10.62 6.52
N ARG A 44 2.14 9.54 7.30
CA ARG A 44 2.77 8.30 6.83
C ARG A 44 2.02 7.67 5.67
N PHE A 45 0.70 7.63 5.75
CA PHE A 45 -0.13 7.09 4.68
C PHE A 45 0.05 7.91 3.39
N TYR A 46 -0.05 9.23 3.45
CA TYR A 46 0.13 10.09 2.28
C TYR A 46 1.55 10.02 1.72
N SER A 47 2.56 9.91 2.58
CA SER A 47 3.95 9.68 2.18
C SER A 47 4.10 8.37 1.40
N PHE A 48 3.47 7.28 1.85
CA PHE A 48 3.38 6.02 1.10
C PHE A 48 2.71 6.22 -0.28
N VAL A 49 1.56 6.90 -0.34
CA VAL A 49 0.83 7.16 -1.59
C VAL A 49 1.72 7.92 -2.59
N VAL A 50 2.38 8.99 -2.12
CA VAL A 50 3.27 9.82 -2.94
C VAL A 50 4.47 9.01 -3.45
N LEU A 51 5.09 8.20 -2.58
CA LEU A 51 6.20 7.33 -2.97
C LEU A 51 5.77 6.29 -4.02
N ALA A 52 4.65 5.61 -3.78
CA ALA A 52 4.05 4.68 -4.75
C ALA A 52 3.79 5.39 -6.09
N HIS A 53 3.38 6.66 -6.04
CA HIS A 53 3.16 7.45 -7.23
C HIS A 53 4.42 7.83 -7.99
N ALA A 54 5.41 8.39 -7.29
CA ALA A 54 6.69 8.76 -7.87
C ALA A 54 7.40 7.56 -8.52
N ARG A 55 7.33 6.39 -7.87
CA ARG A 55 7.88 5.13 -8.37
C ARG A 55 7.00 4.44 -9.42
N ARG A 56 5.85 5.00 -9.76
CA ARG A 56 4.85 4.41 -10.67
C ARG A 56 4.53 2.95 -10.31
N LYS A 57 4.43 2.64 -9.02
CA LYS A 57 4.10 1.29 -8.56
C LYS A 57 2.76 0.90 -9.18
N GLY A 58 2.73 -0.23 -9.89
CA GLY A 58 1.58 -0.72 -10.64
C GLY A 58 0.44 -1.26 -9.77
N TRP A 59 0.36 -0.85 -8.50
CA TRP A 59 -0.65 -1.33 -7.55
C TRP A 59 -1.95 -0.55 -7.71
N ASP A 60 -3.06 -1.29 -7.80
CA ASP A 60 -4.39 -0.73 -7.70
C ASP A 60 -4.95 -0.77 -6.26
N ALA A 61 -6.24 -0.42 -6.10
CA ALA A 61 -6.88 -0.47 -4.79
C ALA A 61 -6.94 -1.90 -4.22
N SER A 62 -7.20 -2.90 -5.05
CA SER A 62 -7.29 -4.30 -4.64
C SER A 62 -5.93 -4.83 -4.17
N ASP A 63 -4.87 -4.48 -4.89
CA ASP A 63 -3.48 -4.77 -4.53
C ASP A 63 -3.10 -4.22 -3.14
N VAL A 64 -3.45 -2.97 -2.87
CA VAL A 64 -3.14 -2.30 -1.61
C VAL A 64 -4.00 -2.87 -0.48
N LYS A 65 -5.29 -3.14 -0.73
CA LYS A 65 -6.16 -3.82 0.24
C LYS A 65 -5.55 -5.16 0.67
N ALA A 66 -5.20 -6.02 -0.29
CA ALA A 66 -4.67 -7.36 0.00
C ALA A 66 -3.37 -7.29 0.83
N ARG A 67 -2.48 -6.35 0.52
CA ARG A 67 -1.24 -6.13 1.27
C ARG A 67 -1.47 -5.60 2.67
N MET A 68 -2.39 -4.64 2.84
CA MET A 68 -2.76 -4.15 4.17
C MET A 68 -3.34 -5.25 5.05
N VAL A 69 -4.22 -6.10 4.49
CA VAL A 69 -4.75 -7.28 5.20
C VAL A 69 -3.63 -8.25 5.56
N ARG A 70 -2.70 -8.53 4.64
CA ARG A 70 -1.52 -9.36 4.90
C ARG A 70 -0.66 -8.82 6.05
N TYR A 71 -0.57 -7.50 6.21
CA TYR A 71 0.16 -6.87 7.31
C TYR A 71 -0.66 -6.70 8.59
N GLY A 72 -1.87 -7.26 8.66
CA GLY A 72 -2.68 -7.30 9.88
C GLY A 72 -3.74 -6.21 10.00
N LEU A 73 -4.00 -5.43 8.94
CA LEU A 73 -5.07 -4.44 8.96
C LEU A 73 -6.45 -5.12 8.83
N PRO A 74 -7.45 -4.79 9.67
CA PRO A 74 -8.80 -5.33 9.51
C PRO A 74 -9.36 -5.06 8.11
N GLU A 75 -10.03 -6.04 7.51
CA GLU A 75 -10.44 -5.99 6.10
C GLU A 75 -11.30 -4.77 5.77
N GLY A 76 -12.26 -4.42 6.63
CA GLY A 76 -13.11 -3.25 6.44
C GLY A 76 -12.30 -1.96 6.35
N LYS A 77 -11.31 -1.80 7.24
CA LYS A 77 -10.45 -0.62 7.27
C LYS A 77 -9.41 -0.63 6.14
N ALA A 78 -8.90 -1.80 5.75
CA ALA A 78 -8.06 -1.96 4.57
C ALA A 78 -8.81 -1.55 3.29
N SER A 79 -10.08 -1.93 3.17
CA SER A 79 -10.95 -1.55 2.05
C SER A 79 -11.14 -0.03 1.98
N GLU A 80 -11.39 0.63 3.12
CA GLU A 80 -11.50 2.09 3.20
C GLU A 80 -10.19 2.78 2.77
N MET A 81 -9.06 2.40 3.37
CA MET A 81 -7.76 3.00 3.08
C MET A 81 -7.31 2.77 1.63
N ALA A 82 -7.62 1.61 1.05
CA ALA A 82 -7.34 1.31 -0.35
C ALA A 82 -8.10 2.22 -1.32
N LYS A 83 -9.36 2.57 -1.01
CA LYS A 83 -10.13 3.53 -1.82
C LYS A 83 -9.53 4.92 -1.73
N ILE A 84 -9.09 5.35 -0.54
CA ILE A 84 -8.40 6.64 -0.35
C ILE A 84 -7.09 6.66 -1.14
N TYR A 85 -6.29 5.59 -1.06
CA TYR A 85 -5.06 5.43 -1.83
C TYR A 85 -5.32 5.66 -3.33
N TRP A 86 -6.35 5.01 -3.87
CA TRP A 86 -6.71 5.12 -5.28
C TRP A 86 -7.11 6.55 -5.66
N HIS A 87 -7.96 7.18 -4.83
CA HIS A 87 -8.38 8.55 -5.04
C HIS A 87 -7.19 9.54 -5.05
N CYS A 88 -6.28 9.41 -4.07
CA CYS A 88 -5.08 10.23 -4.02
C CYS A 88 -4.17 10.02 -5.24
N ARG A 89 -4.02 8.78 -5.72
CA ARG A 89 -3.21 8.49 -6.91
C ARG A 89 -3.83 9.09 -8.18
N CYS A 90 -5.15 9.07 -8.31
CA CYS A 90 -5.88 9.79 -9.36
C CYS A 90 -5.62 11.31 -9.28
N ALA A 91 -5.72 11.90 -8.09
CA ALA A 91 -5.49 13.34 -7.90
C ALA A 91 -4.04 13.76 -8.24
N LEU A 92 -3.05 12.99 -7.79
CA LEU A 92 -1.63 13.20 -8.12
C LEU A 92 -1.37 13.09 -9.63
N TRP A 93 -2.05 12.16 -10.29
CA TRP A 93 -1.97 12.01 -11.74
C TRP A 93 -2.59 13.20 -12.48
N VAL A 94 -3.79 13.66 -12.09
CA VAL A 94 -4.40 14.86 -12.69
C VAL A 94 -3.48 16.09 -12.52
N ARG A 95 -2.90 16.26 -11.33
CA ARG A 95 -1.98 17.36 -11.04
C ARG A 95 -0.69 17.31 -11.86
N SER A 96 -0.15 16.11 -12.13
CA SER A 96 1.11 15.94 -12.89
C SER A 96 0.92 16.02 -14.40
N ARG A 97 -0.32 15.96 -14.91
CA ARG A 97 -0.64 15.92 -16.34
C ARG A 97 -1.08 17.25 -16.94
N ARG A 98 -0.42 18.35 -16.58
CA ARG A 98 -0.57 19.61 -17.31
C ARG A 98 -0.21 19.51 -18.81
N THR A 99 0.43 18.42 -19.28
CA THR A 99 0.98 18.32 -20.64
C THR A 99 0.71 17.02 -21.41
N ASP A 100 -0.04 16.03 -20.90
CA ASP A 100 0.00 14.68 -21.48
C ASP A 100 -1.39 13.98 -21.54
N ARG A 101 -1.82 13.48 -22.72
CA ARG A 101 -3.20 13.07 -23.05
C ARG A 101 -3.56 11.57 -22.83
N ILE A 102 -2.68 10.77 -22.23
CA ILE A 102 -2.93 9.33 -22.05
C ILE A 102 -3.91 9.11 -20.87
N GLY A 103 -4.68 8.02 -20.81
CA GLY A 103 -5.54 7.70 -19.65
C GLY A 103 -4.78 7.20 -18.41
N TYR A 104 -5.38 7.31 -17.21
CA TYR A 104 -4.73 6.96 -15.93
C TYR A 104 -4.36 5.47 -15.81
N ALA A 105 -5.29 4.57 -16.14
CA ALA A 105 -5.04 3.13 -16.14
C ALA A 105 -3.91 2.74 -17.12
N HIS A 106 -3.81 3.43 -18.25
CA HIS A 106 -2.73 3.22 -19.21
C HIS A 106 -1.38 3.79 -18.71
N TRP A 107 -1.39 4.89 -17.98
CA TRP A 107 -0.18 5.44 -17.35
C TRP A 107 0.39 4.50 -16.28
N MET A 108 -0.45 3.81 -15.49
CA MET A 108 0.03 2.83 -14.52
C MET A 108 0.62 1.56 -15.16
N ARG A 109 0.16 1.18 -16.36
CA ARG A 109 0.62 -0.02 -17.07
C ARG A 109 1.92 0.17 -17.86
N ARG A 110 2.32 1.41 -18.16
CA ARG A 110 3.67 1.69 -18.68
C ARG A 110 4.62 1.51 -17.51
N GLU A 111 5.36 0.41 -17.51
CA GLU A 111 6.31 0.03 -16.45
C GLU A 111 7.06 1.24 -15.88
N GLY A 112 7.10 1.30 -14.55
CA GLY A 112 7.95 2.24 -13.83
C GLY A 112 9.38 2.11 -14.34
N PHE A 113 10.04 3.25 -14.54
CA PHE A 113 11.44 3.29 -14.95
C PHE A 113 12.27 2.31 -14.13
N ARG A 114 12.93 1.37 -14.83
CA ARG A 114 14.17 0.75 -14.34
C ARG A 114 15.14 1.90 -14.10
N VAL A 115 15.51 2.12 -12.85
CA VAL A 115 16.64 2.99 -12.55
C VAL A 115 17.89 2.12 -12.71
N THR A 116 18.60 2.36 -13.81
CA THR A 116 20.06 2.22 -13.94
C THR A 116 20.77 3.09 -12.93
#